data_AF-A0A2V2ZTR8-F1
#
_entry.id   AF-A0A2V2ZTR8-F1
#
_cell.length_a   1.000
_cell.length_b   1.000
_cell.length_c   1.000
_cell.angle_alpha   90.00
_cell.angle_beta   90.00
_cell.angle_gamma   90.00
#
_symmetry.space_group_name_H-M   'P 1'
#
loop_
_entity.id
_entity.type
_entity.pdbx_description
1 polymer ?
#
loop_
_entity_poly.entity_id
_entity_poly.type
_entity_poly.pdbx_seq_one_letter_code
_entity_poly.pdbx_strand_id
1 'polypeptide(L)' 'MQLKELSSSSNYHKGYGAGSGEVINKEYECPCGKGKVFYEKDAIPGFRDSDIYTNCKECDDKYTFGRGTATLK' A
#
# COMPACT_ATOMS: atom_id res chain seq x y z
N MET A 1 -5.10 -14.05 3.09
CA MET A 1 -6.35 -13.72 2.36
C MET A 1 -6.11 -12.57 1.39
N GLN A 2 -6.92 -12.47 0.34
CA GLN A 2 -6.87 -11.34 -0.61
C GLN A 2 -7.81 -10.23 -0.16
N LEU A 3 -7.36 -8.99 -0.30
CA LEU A 3 -8.16 -7.81 0.00
C LEU A 3 -8.81 -7.27 -1.27
N LYS A 4 -10.00 -6.69 -1.12
CA LYS A 4 -10.70 -6.03 -2.21
C LYS A 4 -10.07 -4.67 -2.47
N GLU A 5 -9.57 -4.44 -3.68
CA GLU A 5 -9.07 -3.12 -4.10
C GLU A 5 -10.26 -2.15 -4.27
N LEU A 6 -10.14 -0.97 -3.66
CA LEU A 6 -11.12 0.11 -3.72
C LEU A 6 -10.66 1.20 -4.70
N SER A 7 -9.37 1.53 -4.69
CA SER A 7 -8.77 2.50 -5.59
C SER A 7 -7.32 2.13 -5.88
N SER A 8 -6.84 2.55 -7.05
CA SER A 8 -5.44 2.43 -7.44
C SER A 8 -5.09 3.65 -8.29
N SER A 9 -3.98 4.31 -7.96
CA SER A 9 -3.38 5.37 -8.77
C SER A 9 -1.88 5.17 -8.90
N SER A 10 -1.33 5.62 -10.01
CA SER A 10 0.09 5.65 -10.29
C SER A 10 0.43 6.98 -10.93
N ASN A 11 1.38 7.70 -10.36
CA ASN A 11 1.82 8.99 -10.88
C ASN A 11 3.27 8.89 -11.34
N TYR A 12 3.51 9.22 -12.60
CA TYR A 12 4.85 9.27 -13.15
C TYR A 12 5.68 10.37 -12.47
N HIS A 13 6.93 10.04 -12.14
CA HIS A 13 7.90 10.97 -11.62
C HIS A 13 9.19 10.90 -12.44
N LYS A 14 9.68 12.06 -12.90
CA LYS A 14 10.90 12.16 -13.72
C LYS A 14 12.19 11.74 -12.99
N GLY A 15 12.11 11.59 -11.66
CA GLY A 15 13.25 11.26 -10.81
C GLY A 15 14.16 12.44 -10.50
N TYR A 16 15.22 12.16 -9.73
CA TYR A 16 16.20 13.16 -9.26
C TYR A 16 17.62 12.89 -9.81
N GLY A 17 17.70 12.34 -11.02
CA GLY A 17 18.97 12.07 -11.71
C GLY A 17 19.40 10.60 -11.76
N ALA A 18 18.80 9.71 -10.95
CA ALA A 18 19.06 8.26 -10.96
C ALA A 18 18.14 7.46 -11.89
N GLY A 19 17.17 8.12 -12.53
CA GLY A 19 16.17 7.51 -13.42
C GLY A 19 14.75 7.92 -13.04
N SER A 20 13.81 7.75 -13.98
CA SER A 20 12.39 7.97 -13.74
C SER A 20 11.76 6.80 -12.99
N GLY A 21 10.61 7.05 -12.39
CA GLY A 21 9.84 6.03 -11.69
C GLY A 21 8.40 6.48 -11.50
N GLU A 22 7.71 5.84 -10.56
CA GLU A 22 6.29 6.10 -10.31
C GLU A 22 6.00 6.08 -8.82
N VAL A 23 5.05 6.91 -8.40
CA VAL A 23 4.46 6.84 -7.06
C VAL A 23 3.16 6.07 -7.18
N ILE A 24 3.09 4.89 -6.55
CA ILE A 24 1.94 3.99 -6.59
C ILE A 24 1.18 4.11 -5.28
N ASN A 25 -0.11 4.40 -5.37
CA ASN A 25 -1.01 4.48 -4.24
C ASN A 25 -2.20 3.54 -4.45
N LYS A 26 -2.46 2.68 -3.47
CA LYS A 26 -3.57 1.73 -3.50
C LYS A 26 -4.34 1.73 -2.19
N GLU A 27 -5.66 1.67 -2.30
CA GLU A 27 -6.54 1.46 -1.16
C GLU A 27 -7.23 0.11 -1.28
N TYR A 28 -7.25 -0.61 -0.18
CA TYR A 28 -7.98 -1.86 -0.04
C TYR A 28 -9.01 -1.76 1.07
N GLU A 29 -10.09 -2.53 0.94
CA GLU A 29 -11.04 -2.75 2.01
C GLU A 29 -10.37 -3.56 3.12
N CYS A 30 -10.51 -3.11 4.37
CA CYS A 30 -10.05 -3.87 5.53
C CYS A 30 -10.80 -5.20 5.59
N PRO A 31 -10.14 -6.32 5.96
CA PRO A 31 -10.78 -7.63 5.98
C PRO A 31 -11.98 -7.74 6.93
N CYS A 32 -12.10 -6.86 7.93
CA CYS A 32 -13.25 -6.80 8.82
C CYS A 32 -14.39 -5.88 8.32
N GLY A 33 -14.19 -5.17 7.20
CA GLY A 33 -15.14 -4.21 6.63
C GLY A 33 -15.24 -2.86 7.37
N LYS A 34 -14.56 -2.69 8.52
CA LYS A 34 -14.65 -1.47 9.35
C LYS A 34 -13.61 -0.39 9.01
N GLY A 35 -12.89 -0.52 7.91
CA GLY A 35 -11.80 0.39 7.58
C GLY A 35 -11.16 0.12 6.23
N LYS A 36 -9.97 0.69 6.03
CA LYS A 36 -9.18 0.56 4.81
C LYS A 36 -7.73 0.23 5.13
N VAL A 37 -7.06 -0.36 4.14
CA VAL A 37 -5.62 -0.58 4.12
C VAL A 37 -5.05 0.26 2.99
N PHE A 38 -4.03 1.04 3.29
CA PHE A 38 -3.37 1.95 2.36
C PHE A 38 -1.99 1.40 2.05
N TYR A 39 -1.67 1.29 0.78
CA TYR A 39 -0.37 0.88 0.28
C TYR A 39 0.20 2.01 -0.57
N GLU A 40 1.35 2.52 -0.17
CA GLU A 40 2.12 3.51 -0.90
C GLU A 40 3.46 2.90 -1.31
N LYS A 41 3.91 3.18 -2.52
CA LYS A 41 5.23 2.77 -3.00
C LYS A 41 5.82 3.81 -3.94
N ASP A 42 6.96 4.34 -3.55
CA ASP A 42 7.84 5.08 -4.44
C ASP A 42 8.72 4.10 -5.23
N ALA A 43 8.37 3.89 -6.49
CA ALA A 43 9.18 3.14 -7.45
C ALA A 43 10.19 4.05 -8.17
N ILE A 44 10.66 5.12 -7.51
CA ILE A 44 11.65 6.05 -8.03
C ILE A 44 13.06 5.54 -7.70
N PRO A 45 13.93 5.33 -8.70
CA PRO A 45 15.31 4.91 -8.46
C PRO A 45 16.03 5.82 -7.45
N GLY A 46 16.64 5.21 -6.42
CA GLY A 46 17.36 5.93 -5.37
C GLY A 46 16.52 6.39 -4.17
N PHE A 47 15.20 6.18 -4.18
CA PHE A 47 14.31 6.41 -3.04
C PHE A 47 13.85 5.07 -2.41
N ARG A 48 13.76 5.04 -1.07
CA ARG A 48 13.12 3.98 -0.24
C ARG A 48 11.66 4.35 -0.06
N ASP A 49 10.71 3.47 0.23
CA ASP A 49 10.51 2.01 0.10
C ASP A 49 8.97 1.88 -0.07
N SER A 50 8.35 0.71 0.07
CA SER A 50 6.89 0.64 0.17
C SER A 50 6.43 0.72 1.62
N ASP A 51 5.40 1.52 1.87
CA ASP A 51 4.71 1.60 3.15
C ASP A 51 3.30 1.00 3.03
N ILE A 52 2.88 0.34 4.11
CA ILE A 52 1.54 -0.20 4.22
C ILE A 52 1.00 -0.01 5.62
N TYR A 53 -0.20 0.54 5.72
CA TYR A 53 -0.83 0.82 7.00
C TYR A 53 -2.35 0.68 6.91
N THR A 54 -3.01 0.55 8.05
CA THR A 54 -4.46 0.51 8.13
C THR A 54 -4.96 1.51 9.15
N ASN A 55 -6.16 2.04 8.93
CA ASN A 55 -6.88 2.82 9.94
C ASN A 55 -7.69 1.92 10.91
N CYS A 56 -7.63 0.60 10.75
CA CYS A 56 -8.33 -0.35 11.58
C CYS A 56 -7.39 -0.99 12.60
N LYS A 57 -7.36 -0.46 13.82
CA LYS A 57 -6.50 -0.96 14.90
C LYS A 57 -6.70 -2.45 15.22
N GLU A 58 -7.96 -2.93 15.22
CA GLU A 58 -8.25 -4.35 15.45
C GLU A 58 -7.58 -5.27 14.43
N CYS A 59 -7.51 -4.84 13.17
CA CYS A 59 -6.89 -5.63 12.11
C CYS A 59 -5.38 -5.37 12.01
N ASP A 60 -4.90 -4.21 12.42
CA ASP A 60 -3.48 -3.93 12.59
C ASP A 60 -2.84 -4.88 13.60
N ASP A 61 -3.50 -5.14 14.73
CA ASP A 61 -2.99 -6.08 15.74
C ASP A 61 -3.06 -7.55 15.28
N LYS A 62 -4.04 -7.91 14.43
CA LYS A 62 -4.30 -9.30 14.01
C LYS A 62 -3.58 -9.72 12.73
N TYR A 63 -3.30 -8.78 11.83
CA TYR A 63 -2.84 -9.09 10.48
C TYR A 63 -1.57 -8.33 10.12
N THR A 64 -0.71 -8.99 9.36
CA THR A 64 0.34 -8.38 8.58
C THR A 64 -0.20 -8.11 7.18
N PHE A 65 -0.16 -6.85 6.77
CA PHE A 65 -0.63 -6.42 5.46
C PHE A 65 0.49 -6.47 4.43
N GLY A 66 0.12 -6.87 3.21
CA GLY A 66 0.93 -6.73 2.00
C GLY A 66 0.09 -6.13 0.89
N ARG A 67 0.68 -5.93 -0.29
CA ARG A 67 -0.01 -5.35 -1.45
C ARG A 67 -1.20 -6.23 -1.88
N GLY A 68 -2.40 -5.87 -1.45
CA GLY A 68 -3.64 -6.59 -1.73
C GLY A 68 -3.82 -7.87 -0.91
N THR A 69 -3.02 -8.06 0.14
CA THR A 69 -3.07 -9.28 0.96
C THR A 69 -3.05 -8.95 2.44
N ALA A 70 -3.68 -9.80 3.23
CA ALA A 70 -3.56 -9.80 4.68
C ALA A 70 -3.30 -11.22 5.17
N THR A 71 -2.33 -11.38 6.06
CA THR A 71 -1.94 -12.66 6.64
C THR A 71 -2.03 -12.54 8.15
N LEU A 72 -2.57 -13.54 8.84
CA LEU A 72 -2.61 -13.51 10.31
C LEU A 72 -1.18 -13.43 10.85
N LYS A 73 -1.00 -12.57 11.86
CA LYS A 73 0.25 -12.47 12.62
C LYS A 73 0.47 -13.72 13.48
#